data_AF-X1J8P2-F1
#
_entry.id   AF-X1J8P2-F1
#
_cell.length_a   1.000
_cell.length_b   1.000
_cell.length_c   1.000
_cell.angle_alpha   90.00
_cell.angle_beta   90.00
_cell.angle_gamma   90.00
#
_symmetry.space_group_name_H-M   'P 1'
#
loop_
_entity.id
_entity.type
_entity.pdbx_description
1 polymer ?
#
loop_
_entity_poly.entity_id
_entity_poly.type
_entity_poly.pdbx_seq_one_letter_code
_entity_poly.pdbx_strand_id
1 'polypeptide(L)'
;MAVGDIALLDTLDIDISAYAPHAAHHSGNVFVVLYATTGTGPVTIRTISVDALGNITPLDSWATGQDTYTQFIIHVAGDTFAFVYSDGAQAGVIKTFSVASDGTITKSFIATHTFAAGGAAWVWVRCEPVSCGGNVWAIGCQNSPGILIFTINISDDGVTMSTADTQAYAITQNKVMSMANVIGDIYALVTEQIINSTTLYTFEISSGAITAK
;
A
#
# COMPACT_ATOMS: atom_id res chain seq x y z
N MET A 1 -20.48 19.49 -24.44
CA MET A 1 -19.18 19.08 -23.89
C MET A 1 -18.39 18.48 -25.03
N ALA A 2 -17.19 19.01 -25.32
CA ALA A 2 -16.37 18.49 -26.41
C ALA A 2 -15.80 17.11 -26.04
N VAL A 3 -15.45 16.32 -27.05
CA VAL A 3 -14.71 15.07 -26.83
C VAL A 3 -13.37 15.40 -26.19
N GLY A 4 -13.09 14.86 -25.01
CA GLY A 4 -11.85 15.10 -24.26
C GLY A 4 -11.98 16.07 -23.08
N ASP A 5 -13.14 16.71 -22.89
CA ASP A 5 -13.40 17.51 -21.69
C ASP A 5 -13.59 16.59 -20.47
N ILE A 6 -12.81 16.82 -19.42
CA ILE A 6 -13.00 16.16 -18.11
C ILE A 6 -14.12 16.90 -17.37
N ALA A 7 -15.18 16.18 -16.99
CA ALA A 7 -16.25 16.71 -16.16
C ALA A 7 -16.16 16.15 -14.74
N LEU A 8 -16.32 17.03 -13.75
CA LEU A 8 -16.59 16.62 -12.38
C LEU A 8 -18.05 16.16 -12.30
N LEU A 9 -18.27 14.89 -11.93
CA LEU A 9 -19.60 14.29 -11.85
C LEU A 9 -20.18 14.38 -10.44
N ASP A 10 -19.37 14.07 -9.43
CA ASP A 10 -19.77 14.11 -8.03
C ASP A 10 -18.56 14.34 -7.12
N THR A 11 -18.82 14.77 -5.89
CA THR A 11 -17.81 14.99 -4.85
C THR A 11 -18.34 14.53 -3.51
N LEU A 12 -17.49 13.84 -2.75
CA LEU A 12 -17.76 13.49 -1.37
C LEU A 12 -16.59 13.92 -0.50
N ASP A 13 -16.88 14.72 0.52
CA ASP A 13 -15.92 15.00 1.59
C ASP A 13 -15.85 13.81 2.53
N ILE A 14 -14.77 13.02 2.42
CA ILE A 14 -14.58 11.79 3.20
C ILE A 14 -14.24 12.11 4.66
N ASP A 15 -13.32 13.07 4.86
CA ASP A 15 -12.89 13.58 6.16
C ASP A 15 -12.01 14.83 5.97
N ILE A 16 -12.31 15.93 6.66
CA ILE A 16 -11.53 17.18 6.57
C ILE A 16 -10.14 17.08 7.20
N SER A 17 -9.90 16.03 7.98
CA SER A 17 -8.64 15.78 8.68
C SER A 17 -7.83 14.62 8.08
N ALA A 18 -8.29 14.08 6.94
CA ALA A 18 -7.62 12.98 6.26
C ALA A 18 -6.19 13.36 5.86
N TYR A 19 -5.25 12.52 6.27
CA TYR A 19 -3.85 12.61 5.91
C TYR A 19 -3.44 11.34 5.16
N ALA A 20 -2.67 11.53 4.08
CA ALA A 20 -2.15 10.47 3.21
C ALA A 20 -3.21 9.40 2.87
N PRO A 21 -4.33 9.76 2.23
CA PRO A 21 -5.33 8.79 1.84
C PRO A 21 -4.80 7.85 0.76
N HIS A 22 -5.23 6.60 0.80
CA HIS A 22 -4.98 5.61 -0.25
C HIS A 22 -6.25 4.85 -0.54
N ALA A 23 -6.46 4.45 -1.78
CA ALA A 23 -7.65 3.71 -2.19
C ALA A 23 -7.26 2.46 -2.98
N ALA A 24 -8.01 1.38 -2.76
CA ALA A 24 -7.96 0.18 -3.57
C ALA A 24 -9.37 -0.11 -4.12
N HIS A 25 -9.43 -0.57 -5.36
CA HIS A 25 -10.67 -1.10 -5.92
C HIS A 25 -10.93 -2.49 -5.35
N HIS A 26 -12.18 -2.80 -5.04
CA HIS A 26 -12.58 -4.15 -4.61
C HIS A 26 -13.09 -4.97 -5.79
N SER A 27 -14.33 -4.70 -6.19
CA SER A 27 -14.99 -5.29 -7.33
C SER A 27 -16.21 -4.43 -7.69
N GLY A 28 -16.62 -4.49 -8.95
CA GLY A 28 -17.75 -3.68 -9.44
C GLY A 28 -17.57 -2.20 -9.12
N ASN A 29 -18.48 -1.68 -8.30
CA ASN A 29 -18.56 -0.25 -7.96
C ASN A 29 -17.93 0.10 -6.61
N VAL A 30 -17.37 -0.87 -5.87
CA VAL A 30 -16.90 -0.65 -4.49
C VAL A 30 -15.41 -0.32 -4.44
N PHE A 31 -15.08 0.72 -3.68
CA PHE A 31 -13.71 1.13 -3.36
C PHE A 31 -13.50 1.14 -1.86
N VAL A 32 -12.31 0.75 -1.43
CA VAL A 32 -11.85 0.80 -0.05
C VAL A 32 -10.83 1.92 0.07
N VAL A 33 -11.11 2.89 0.94
CA VAL A 33 -10.25 4.06 1.18
C VAL A 33 -9.75 3.99 2.61
N LEU A 34 -8.44 4.12 2.80
CA LEU A 34 -7.87 4.36 4.12
C LEU A 34 -7.27 5.75 4.21
N TYR A 35 -7.20 6.29 5.42
CA TYR A 35 -6.51 7.54 5.73
C TYR A 35 -6.19 7.61 7.22
N ALA A 36 -5.17 8.40 7.57
CA ALA A 36 -4.83 8.69 8.97
C ALA A 36 -5.51 9.99 9.36
N THR A 37 -5.88 10.12 10.63
CA THR A 37 -6.28 11.42 11.19
C THR A 37 -5.02 12.16 11.67
N THR A 38 -4.81 13.41 11.26
CA THR A 38 -3.73 14.29 11.76
C THR A 38 -2.27 13.80 11.64
N GLY A 39 -1.86 13.22 10.50
CA GLY A 39 -0.44 12.99 10.18
C GLY A 39 0.16 11.72 10.77
N THR A 40 -0.11 11.45 12.05
CA THR A 40 0.31 10.23 12.76
C THR A 40 -0.80 9.60 13.60
N GLY A 41 -2.04 10.06 13.47
CA GLY A 41 -3.15 9.57 14.28
C GLY A 41 -3.81 8.33 13.68
N PRO A 42 -4.90 7.88 14.31
CA PRO A 42 -5.50 6.59 14.02
C PRO A 42 -6.00 6.51 12.59
N VAL A 43 -5.75 5.35 11.97
CA VAL A 43 -6.20 5.03 10.62
C VAL A 43 -7.66 4.64 10.62
N THR A 44 -8.40 5.28 9.73
CA THR A 44 -9.78 4.93 9.40
C THR A 44 -9.82 4.28 8.02
N ILE A 45 -10.52 3.16 7.92
CA ILE A 45 -10.88 2.51 6.66
C ILE A 45 -12.35 2.82 6.39
N ARG A 46 -12.67 3.21 5.16
CA ARG A 46 -14.02 3.45 4.67
C ARG A 46 -14.25 2.71 3.38
N THR A 47 -15.50 2.34 3.14
CA THR A 47 -15.93 1.82 1.86
C THR A 47 -16.92 2.79 1.23
N ILE A 48 -16.78 2.95 -0.08
CA ILE A 48 -17.64 3.80 -0.89
C ILE A 48 -18.07 3.02 -2.13
N SER A 49 -19.23 3.34 -2.67
CA SER A 49 -19.62 2.94 -4.02
C SER A 49 -19.56 4.12 -4.97
N VAL A 50 -19.19 3.85 -6.22
CA VAL A 50 -19.28 4.79 -7.34
C VAL A 50 -20.11 4.12 -8.43
N ASP A 51 -21.32 4.61 -8.69
CA ASP A 51 -22.19 4.02 -9.70
C ASP A 51 -21.76 4.36 -11.15
N ALA A 52 -22.46 3.78 -12.13
CA ALA A 52 -22.16 3.99 -13.55
C ALA A 52 -22.39 5.44 -14.04
N LEU A 53 -23.09 6.27 -13.26
CA LEU A 53 -23.29 7.69 -13.52
C LEU A 53 -22.27 8.56 -12.78
N GLY A 54 -21.41 7.96 -11.96
CA GLY A 54 -20.40 8.64 -11.16
C GLY A 54 -20.89 9.13 -9.80
N ASN A 55 -22.10 8.74 -9.36
CA ASN A 55 -22.60 9.12 -8.03
C ASN A 55 -21.85 8.34 -6.94
N ILE A 56 -21.41 9.03 -5.89
CA ILE A 56 -20.61 8.49 -4.80
C ILE A 56 -21.51 8.28 -3.57
N THR A 57 -21.54 7.06 -3.04
CA THR A 57 -22.31 6.73 -1.82
C THR A 57 -21.41 6.08 -0.76
N PRO A 58 -21.27 6.65 0.46
CA PRO A 58 -20.61 5.99 1.58
C PRO A 58 -21.32 4.69 1.98
N LEU A 59 -20.56 3.64 2.32
CA LEU A 59 -21.10 2.33 2.67
C LEU A 59 -20.84 1.98 4.14
N ASP A 60 -19.58 1.88 4.55
CA ASP A 60 -19.18 1.54 5.93
C ASP A 60 -17.89 2.27 6.34
N SER A 61 -17.58 2.25 7.63
CA SER A 61 -16.35 2.81 8.20
C SER A 61 -15.86 2.04 9.42
N TRP A 62 -14.54 2.01 9.59
CA TRP A 62 -13.86 1.38 10.71
C TRP A 62 -12.63 2.19 11.14
N ALA A 63 -12.65 2.68 12.38
CA ALA A 63 -11.47 3.22 13.05
C ALA A 63 -10.63 2.07 13.60
N THR A 64 -9.46 1.82 13.02
CA THR A 64 -8.63 0.65 13.32
C THR A 64 -7.84 0.75 14.63
N GLY A 65 -7.72 1.97 15.17
CA GLY A 65 -6.86 2.28 16.30
C GLY A 65 -5.36 2.11 16.02
N GLN A 66 -4.95 1.98 14.75
CA GLN A 66 -3.55 1.92 14.36
C GLN A 66 -3.03 3.32 14.03
N ASP A 67 -1.96 3.73 14.69
CA ASP A 67 -1.23 4.96 14.37
C ASP A 67 -0.11 4.63 13.37
N THR A 68 0.06 5.47 12.35
CA THR A 68 1.02 5.24 11.27
C THR A 68 1.73 6.51 10.84
N TYR A 69 2.89 6.37 10.20
CA TYR A 69 3.54 7.49 9.49
C TYR A 69 3.25 7.50 7.99
N THR A 70 3.02 6.31 7.43
CA THR A 70 2.79 6.05 6.01
C THR A 70 1.92 4.82 5.89
N GLN A 71 1.10 4.76 4.85
CA GLN A 71 0.06 3.75 4.72
C GLN A 71 -0.36 3.53 3.28
N PHE A 72 -0.58 2.27 2.95
CA PHE A 72 -1.10 1.83 1.66
C PHE A 72 -2.12 0.72 1.89
N ILE A 73 -3.13 0.69 1.03
CA ILE A 73 -4.09 -0.41 0.96
C ILE A 73 -3.96 -1.11 -0.38
N ILE A 74 -3.96 -2.44 -0.37
CA ILE A 74 -3.97 -3.26 -1.57
C ILE A 74 -5.12 -4.26 -1.50
N HIS A 75 -5.69 -4.56 -2.66
CA HIS A 75 -6.63 -5.66 -2.82
C HIS A 75 -5.83 -6.93 -3.09
N VAL A 76 -5.90 -7.90 -2.18
CA VAL A 76 -5.12 -9.14 -2.28
C VAL A 76 -5.80 -10.11 -3.24
N ALA A 77 -6.99 -10.57 -2.87
CA ALA A 77 -7.84 -11.45 -3.67
C ALA A 77 -9.24 -11.50 -3.05
N GLY A 78 -10.29 -11.70 -3.86
CA GLY A 78 -11.67 -11.85 -3.36
C GLY A 78 -12.06 -10.73 -2.41
N ASP A 79 -12.41 -11.06 -1.17
CA ASP A 79 -12.80 -10.10 -0.13
C ASP A 79 -11.61 -9.64 0.74
N THR A 80 -10.39 -10.11 0.47
CA THR A 80 -9.20 -9.87 1.29
C THR A 80 -8.45 -8.61 0.85
N PHE A 81 -8.19 -7.74 1.82
CA PHE A 81 -7.34 -6.56 1.68
C PHE A 81 -6.15 -6.63 2.61
N ALA A 82 -5.07 -5.95 2.22
CA ALA A 82 -3.93 -5.72 3.07
C ALA A 82 -3.70 -4.22 3.28
N PHE A 83 -3.45 -3.86 4.54
CA PHE A 83 -3.06 -2.54 5.01
C PHE A 83 -1.58 -2.61 5.41
N VAL A 84 -0.74 -1.91 4.68
CA VAL A 84 0.72 -1.85 4.88
C VAL A 84 1.10 -0.49 5.42
N TYR A 85 1.90 -0.45 6.48
CA TYR A 85 2.28 0.80 7.11
C TYR A 85 3.63 0.73 7.85
N SER A 86 4.13 1.91 8.20
CA SER A 86 5.20 2.06 9.18
C SER A 86 4.62 2.50 10.51
N ASP A 87 4.89 1.74 11.55
CA ASP A 87 4.37 2.00 12.90
C ASP A 87 5.21 3.03 13.68
N GLY A 88 4.78 3.34 14.91
CA GLY A 88 5.47 4.27 15.83
C GLY A 88 6.93 3.89 16.13
N ALA A 89 7.27 2.60 16.09
CA ALA A 89 8.61 2.06 16.28
C ALA A 89 9.42 2.01 14.97
N GLN A 90 8.81 2.49 13.87
CA GLN A 90 9.37 2.52 12.53
C GLN A 90 9.70 1.11 12.02
N ALA A 91 8.87 0.16 12.44
CA ALA A 91 8.78 -1.18 11.89
C ALA A 91 7.86 -1.18 10.67
N GLY A 92 8.17 -2.01 9.69
CA GLY A 92 7.29 -2.29 8.55
C GLY A 92 6.29 -3.37 8.92
N VAL A 93 5.00 -3.04 8.90
CA VAL A 93 3.91 -3.92 9.31
C VAL A 93 2.89 -4.05 8.18
N ILE A 94 2.37 -5.25 8.00
CA ILE A 94 1.22 -5.54 7.15
C ILE A 94 0.14 -6.25 7.96
N LYS A 95 -1.11 -5.82 7.79
CA LYS A 95 -2.29 -6.43 8.39
C LYS A 95 -3.31 -6.74 7.33
N THR A 96 -3.92 -7.90 7.39
CA THR A 96 -4.99 -8.30 6.48
C THR A 96 -6.36 -8.15 7.13
N PHE A 97 -7.38 -7.88 6.35
CA PHE A 97 -8.78 -7.77 6.78
C PHE A 97 -9.71 -8.06 5.60
N SER A 98 -11.00 -8.25 5.87
CA SER A 98 -11.99 -8.53 4.83
C SER A 98 -13.00 -7.41 4.62
N VAL A 99 -13.35 -7.19 3.35
CA VAL A 99 -14.44 -6.32 2.90
C VAL A 99 -15.29 -7.13 1.93
N ALA A 100 -16.58 -7.28 2.25
CA ALA A 100 -17.51 -7.99 1.38
C ALA A 100 -17.83 -7.18 0.11
N SER A 101 -18.32 -7.84 -0.93
CA SER A 101 -18.71 -7.22 -2.21
C SER A 101 -19.77 -6.11 -2.14
N ASP A 102 -20.52 -6.01 -1.04
CA ASP A 102 -21.46 -4.91 -0.78
C ASP A 102 -20.83 -3.72 -0.05
N GLY A 103 -19.52 -3.79 0.25
CA GLY A 103 -18.76 -2.79 0.99
C GLY A 103 -18.78 -2.96 2.51
N THR A 104 -19.40 -4.01 3.06
CA THR A 104 -19.39 -4.26 4.52
C THR A 104 -17.98 -4.62 4.99
N ILE A 105 -17.45 -3.89 5.99
CA ILE A 105 -16.11 -4.15 6.55
C ILE A 105 -16.25 -5.15 7.71
N THR A 106 -15.47 -6.23 7.69
CA THR A 106 -15.26 -7.03 8.91
C THR A 106 -14.24 -6.30 9.80
N LYS A 107 -14.70 -5.72 10.90
CA LYS A 107 -13.95 -4.75 11.73
C LYS A 107 -12.94 -5.40 12.67
N SER A 108 -12.14 -6.31 12.12
CA SER A 108 -11.07 -7.02 12.79
C SER A 108 -10.00 -7.41 11.77
N PHE A 109 -8.75 -7.40 12.19
CA PHE A 109 -7.68 -7.94 11.36
C PHE A 109 -7.71 -9.47 11.38
N ILE A 110 -7.46 -10.08 10.23
CA ILE A 110 -7.31 -11.53 10.04
C ILE A 110 -5.94 -11.96 10.54
N ALA A 111 -4.88 -11.32 10.05
CA ALA A 111 -3.51 -11.60 10.44
C ALA A 111 -2.66 -10.31 10.49
N THR A 112 -1.50 -10.42 11.14
CA THR A 112 -0.49 -9.35 11.23
C THR A 112 0.88 -9.96 10.96
N HIS A 113 1.68 -9.31 10.15
CA HIS A 113 3.08 -9.69 9.91
C HIS A 113 3.98 -8.45 9.98
N THR A 114 5.05 -8.55 10.75
CA THR A 114 6.10 -7.53 10.83
C THR A 114 7.24 -7.97 9.93
N PHE A 115 7.39 -7.33 8.78
CA PHE A 115 8.41 -7.70 7.79
C PHE A 115 9.74 -6.96 8.00
N ALA A 116 9.73 -5.87 8.74
CA ALA A 116 10.93 -5.17 9.17
C ALA A 116 10.82 -4.83 10.65
N ALA A 117 11.64 -5.45 11.49
CA ALA A 117 11.69 -5.11 12.92
C ALA A 117 12.24 -3.69 13.09
N GLY A 118 11.53 -2.83 13.82
CA GLY A 118 12.01 -1.49 14.18
C GLY A 118 13.36 -1.55 14.92
N GLY A 119 14.15 -0.48 14.87
CA GLY A 119 15.49 -0.46 15.49
C GLY A 119 16.35 0.74 15.08
N ALA A 120 17.69 0.59 15.19
CA ALA A 120 18.67 1.64 14.88
C ALA A 120 18.60 2.17 13.43
N ALA A 121 17.99 1.40 12.54
CA ALA A 121 17.69 1.73 11.16
C ALA A 121 16.16 1.84 11.02
N TRP A 122 15.68 3.06 10.85
CA TRP A 122 14.27 3.38 10.66
C TRP A 122 13.76 2.86 9.31
N VAL A 123 12.60 2.17 9.26
CA VAL A 123 11.98 1.67 8.01
C VAL A 123 10.68 2.41 7.72
N TRP A 124 10.65 3.09 6.58
CA TRP A 124 9.49 3.85 6.13
C TRP A 124 8.93 3.23 4.85
N VAL A 125 7.69 2.76 4.88
CA VAL A 125 6.99 2.28 3.68
C VAL A 125 6.70 3.49 2.80
N ARG A 126 7.07 3.41 1.52
CA ARG A 126 7.14 4.61 0.67
C ARG A 126 6.45 4.46 -0.67
N CYS A 127 6.18 3.24 -1.11
CA CYS A 127 5.35 2.98 -2.28
C CYS A 127 4.24 1.99 -1.93
N GLU A 128 3.18 2.05 -2.74
CA GLU A 128 2.17 1.00 -2.78
C GLU A 128 2.84 -0.35 -3.09
N PRO A 129 2.49 -1.43 -2.37
CA PRO A 129 2.94 -2.77 -2.72
C PRO A 129 2.53 -3.16 -4.14
N VAL A 130 3.44 -3.74 -4.90
CA VAL A 130 3.19 -4.17 -6.28
C VAL A 130 3.06 -5.68 -6.34
N SER A 131 1.97 -6.18 -6.95
CA SER A 131 1.81 -7.61 -7.18
C SER A 131 2.91 -8.13 -8.10
N CYS A 132 3.57 -9.21 -7.66
CA CYS A 132 4.61 -9.91 -8.41
C CYS A 132 4.13 -11.22 -9.05
N GLY A 133 2.81 -11.40 -9.12
CA GLY A 133 2.20 -12.65 -9.54
C GLY A 133 2.02 -13.65 -8.38
N GLY A 134 0.99 -14.49 -8.49
CA GLY A 134 0.56 -15.36 -7.41
C GLY A 134 0.36 -14.58 -6.12
N ASN A 135 0.98 -15.06 -5.03
CA ASN A 135 0.80 -14.52 -3.68
C ASN A 135 1.91 -13.53 -3.29
N VAL A 136 2.76 -13.11 -4.22
CA VAL A 136 3.97 -12.32 -3.93
C VAL A 136 3.70 -10.83 -4.13
N TRP A 137 4.09 -10.01 -3.17
CA TRP A 137 3.98 -8.56 -3.21
C TRP A 137 5.31 -7.90 -2.89
N ALA A 138 5.77 -6.98 -3.73
CA ALA A 138 6.99 -6.22 -3.50
C ALA A 138 6.69 -4.88 -2.82
N ILE A 139 7.47 -4.54 -1.80
CA ILE A 139 7.31 -3.33 -1.00
C ILE A 139 8.64 -2.59 -0.96
N GLY A 140 8.64 -1.36 -1.48
CA GLY A 140 9.77 -0.45 -1.41
C GLY A 140 9.73 0.39 -0.14
N CYS A 141 10.81 0.32 0.64
CA CYS A 141 10.97 1.07 1.87
C CYS A 141 12.21 1.96 1.81
N GLN A 142 12.12 3.11 2.48
CA GLN A 142 13.30 3.90 2.83
C GLN A 142 13.96 3.31 4.07
N ASN A 143 15.30 3.26 4.05
CA ASN A 143 16.16 2.92 5.19
C ASN A 143 17.31 3.94 5.26
N SER A 144 17.95 4.14 6.42
CA SER A 144 19.18 4.93 6.52
C SER A 144 20.39 4.02 6.77
N PRO A 145 21.40 3.97 5.87
CA PRO A 145 21.49 4.63 4.56
C PRO A 145 21.00 3.72 3.41
N GLY A 146 19.91 4.08 2.73
CA GLY A 146 19.54 3.48 1.44
C GLY A 146 18.06 3.16 1.26
N ILE A 147 17.79 2.10 0.52
CA ILE A 147 16.46 1.55 0.31
C ILE A 147 16.46 0.07 0.68
N LEU A 148 15.31 -0.42 1.13
CA LEU A 148 15.03 -1.83 1.27
C LEU A 148 13.91 -2.21 0.31
N ILE A 149 14.05 -3.34 -0.35
CA ILE A 149 12.95 -3.98 -1.08
C ILE A 149 12.63 -5.27 -0.35
N PHE A 150 11.38 -5.41 0.07
CA PHE A 150 10.85 -6.64 0.63
C PHE A 150 9.95 -7.30 -0.39
N THR A 151 9.96 -8.62 -0.43
CA THR A 151 8.89 -9.41 -1.06
C THR A 151 8.17 -10.19 0.02
N ILE A 152 6.86 -10.09 0.03
CA ILE A 152 5.99 -10.70 1.04
C ILE A 152 5.04 -11.66 0.33
N ASN A 153 4.94 -12.89 0.84
CA ASN A 153 3.86 -13.79 0.49
C ASN A 153 2.62 -13.42 1.31
N ILE A 154 1.45 -13.33 0.67
CA ILE A 154 0.15 -13.17 1.32
C ILE A 154 -0.80 -14.17 0.67
N SER A 155 -1.38 -15.09 1.44
CA SER A 155 -2.41 -16.00 0.89
C SER A 155 -3.67 -15.24 0.49
N ASP A 156 -4.44 -15.80 -0.46
CA ASP A 156 -5.68 -15.20 -0.95
C ASP A 156 -6.71 -14.94 0.16
N ASP A 157 -6.72 -15.77 1.21
CA ASP A 157 -7.57 -15.60 2.40
C ASP A 157 -6.98 -14.63 3.45
N GLY A 158 -5.78 -14.12 3.20
CA GLY A 158 -5.06 -13.20 4.08
C GLY A 158 -4.59 -13.81 5.40
N VAL A 159 -4.74 -15.12 5.62
CA VAL A 159 -4.40 -15.77 6.90
C VAL A 159 -2.90 -15.97 7.06
N THR A 160 -2.22 -16.33 5.97
CA THR A 160 -0.78 -16.62 5.99
C THR A 160 -0.01 -15.49 5.34
N MET A 161 1.04 -15.05 6.02
CA MET A 161 2.00 -14.08 5.52
C MET A 161 3.42 -14.49 5.88
N SER A 162 4.37 -14.24 4.97
CA SER A 162 5.79 -14.47 5.24
C SER A 162 6.66 -13.56 4.38
N THR A 163 7.82 -13.16 4.90
CA THR A 163 8.84 -12.47 4.09
C THR A 163 9.53 -13.51 3.21
N ALA A 164 9.44 -13.34 1.90
CA ALA A 164 10.09 -14.19 0.91
C ALA A 164 11.56 -13.81 0.72
N ASP A 165 11.84 -12.51 0.57
CA ASP A 165 13.20 -11.98 0.40
C ASP A 165 13.29 -10.53 0.91
N THR A 166 14.51 -10.07 1.15
CA THR A 166 14.82 -8.69 1.52
C THR A 166 16.17 -8.30 0.95
N GLN A 167 16.18 -7.26 0.12
CA GLN A 167 17.42 -6.72 -0.44
C GLN A 167 17.63 -5.27 -0.01
N ALA A 168 18.84 -4.99 0.44
CA ALA A 168 19.29 -3.65 0.80
C ALA A 168 20.18 -3.08 -0.31
N TYR A 169 19.88 -1.85 -0.73
CA TYR A 169 20.71 -1.11 -1.68
C TYR A 169 21.22 0.15 -0.99
N ALA A 170 22.51 0.13 -0.67
CA ALA A 170 23.20 1.25 -0.03
C ALA A 170 23.48 2.35 -1.06
N ILE A 171 22.53 3.26 -1.16
CA ILE A 171 22.62 4.48 -1.95
C ILE A 171 22.43 5.65 -1.01
N THR A 172 23.21 6.72 -1.18
CA THR A 172 23.15 7.96 -0.37
C THR A 172 21.70 8.33 -0.08
N GLN A 173 21.31 8.42 1.20
CA GLN A 173 19.93 8.62 1.71
C GLN A 173 18.86 8.86 0.62
N ASN A 174 18.24 7.78 0.15
CA ASN A 174 17.19 7.80 -0.87
C ASN A 174 15.83 7.53 -0.24
N LYS A 175 14.78 8.13 -0.81
CA LYS A 175 13.39 7.74 -0.61
C LYS A 175 12.95 6.91 -1.80
N VAL A 176 12.23 5.82 -1.56
CA VAL A 176 11.46 5.18 -2.63
C VAL A 176 10.29 6.10 -2.98
N MET A 177 9.94 6.21 -4.25
CA MET A 177 8.82 7.05 -4.72
C MET A 177 7.69 6.19 -5.29
N SER A 178 8.03 5.24 -6.14
CA SER A 178 7.07 4.38 -6.82
C SER A 178 7.76 3.14 -7.38
N MET A 179 7.02 2.05 -7.47
CA MET A 179 7.43 0.81 -8.12
C MET A 179 6.35 0.41 -9.13
N ALA A 180 6.75 -0.17 -10.24
CA ALA A 180 5.82 -0.70 -11.24
C ALA A 180 6.37 -1.96 -11.90
N ASN A 181 5.47 -2.87 -12.27
CA ASN A 181 5.81 -3.96 -13.18
C ASN A 181 6.08 -3.40 -14.58
N VAL A 182 7.17 -3.84 -15.21
CA VAL A 182 7.53 -3.49 -16.58
C VAL A 182 7.06 -4.59 -17.52
N ILE A 183 7.53 -5.82 -17.28
CA ILE A 183 7.16 -7.02 -18.04
C ILE A 183 7.60 -8.28 -17.30
N GLY A 184 6.72 -9.28 -17.21
CA GLY A 184 7.03 -10.53 -16.51
C GLY A 184 7.55 -10.24 -15.11
N ASP A 185 8.74 -10.75 -14.80
CA ASP A 185 9.38 -10.59 -13.49
C ASP A 185 10.23 -9.31 -13.39
N ILE A 186 10.18 -8.39 -14.36
CA ILE A 186 10.97 -7.15 -14.36
C ILE A 186 10.16 -5.99 -13.78
N TYR A 187 10.72 -5.32 -12.78
CA TYR A 187 10.12 -4.20 -12.06
C TYR A 187 11.03 -2.97 -12.12
N ALA A 188 10.42 -1.80 -12.25
CA ALA A 188 11.09 -0.52 -12.17
C ALA A 188 10.82 0.13 -10.81
N LEU A 189 11.83 0.75 -10.21
CA LEU A 189 11.73 1.50 -8.97
C LEU A 189 12.31 2.90 -9.18
N VAL A 190 11.51 3.92 -8.85
CA VAL A 190 11.97 5.30 -8.85
C VAL A 190 12.33 5.70 -7.42
N THR A 191 13.53 6.26 -7.23
CA THR A 191 13.98 6.82 -5.95
C THR A 191 14.30 8.30 -6.07
N GLU A 192 14.19 9.03 -4.96
CA GLU A 192 14.63 10.41 -4.80
C GLU A 192 15.76 10.47 -3.77
N GLN A 193 16.94 10.97 -4.18
CA GLN A 193 18.05 11.28 -3.27
C GLN A 193 17.77 12.57 -2.53
N ILE A 194 18.31 12.70 -1.31
CA ILE A 194 18.26 13.97 -0.55
C ILE A 194 18.92 15.15 -1.28
N ILE A 195 19.80 14.91 -2.27
CA ILE A 195 20.33 15.97 -3.15
C ILE A 195 19.41 16.30 -4.35
N ASN A 196 18.14 15.89 -4.31
CA ASN A 196 17.12 16.07 -5.35
C ASN A 196 17.49 15.44 -6.70
N SER A 197 18.23 14.32 -6.69
CA SER A 197 18.41 13.51 -7.89
C SER A 197 17.44 12.33 -7.89
N THR A 198 16.75 12.12 -9.01
CA THR A 198 15.88 10.97 -9.21
C THR A 198 16.68 9.88 -9.90
N THR A 199 16.63 8.65 -9.37
CA THR A 199 17.25 7.49 -9.98
C THR A 199 16.19 6.43 -10.29
N LEU A 200 16.31 5.79 -11.45
CA LEU A 200 15.48 4.65 -11.84
C LEU A 200 16.33 3.39 -11.76
N TYR A 201 15.85 2.41 -11.01
CA TYR A 201 16.43 1.08 -10.92
C TYR A 201 15.51 0.06 -11.57
N THR A 202 16.09 -1.04 -12.06
CA THR A 202 15.34 -2.21 -12.49
C THR A 202 15.74 -3.43 -11.67
N PHE A 203 14.75 -4.25 -11.34
CA PHE A 203 14.92 -5.48 -10.59
C PHE A 203 14.22 -6.63 -11.29
N GLU A 204 14.76 -7.83 -11.12
CA GLU A 204 14.03 -9.06 -11.38
C GLU A 204 13.48 -9.58 -10.05
N ILE A 205 12.17 -9.83 -9.98
CA ILE A 205 11.49 -10.44 -8.84
C ILE A 205 10.80 -11.71 -9.33
N SER A 206 11.49 -12.85 -9.22
CA SER A 206 10.97 -14.15 -9.67
C SER A 206 10.58 -14.99 -8.46
N SER A 207 9.30 -15.34 -8.35
CA SER A 207 8.77 -16.16 -7.24
C SER A 207 9.14 -15.64 -5.84
N GLY A 208 9.25 -14.32 -5.69
CA GLY A 208 9.64 -13.67 -4.45
C GLY A 208 11.13 -13.43 -4.25
N ALA A 209 12.02 -14.03 -5.04
CA ALA A 209 13.46 -13.74 -4.95
C ALA A 209 13.81 -12.46 -5.72
N ILE A 210 14.57 -11.55 -5.11
CA ILE A 210 14.95 -10.26 -5.67
C ILE A 210 16.40 -10.29 -6.19
N THR A 211 16.56 -10.07 -7.49
CA THR A 211 17.87 -9.93 -8.15
C THR A 211 17.98 -8.55 -8.80
N ALA A 212 18.98 -7.75 -8.41
CA ALA A 212 19.23 -6.47 -9.06
C ALA A 212 19.91 -6.63 -10.43
N LYS A 213 19.59 -5.73 -11.35
CA LYS A 213 20.24 -5.58 -12.65
C LYS A 213 20.77 -4.17 -12.85
#